data_AF-A0A7R9UBG9-F1
#
_entry.id   AF-A0A7R9UBG9-F1
#
_cell.length_a   1.000
_cell.length_b   1.000
_cell.length_c   1.000
_cell.angle_alpha   90.00
_cell.angle_beta   90.00
_cell.angle_gamma   90.00
#
_symmetry.space_group_name_H-M   'P 1'
#
loop_
_entity.id
_entity.type
_entity.pdbx_description
1 polymer ?
#
loop_
_entity_poly.entity_id
_entity_poly.type
_entity_poly.pdbx_seq_one_letter_code
_entity_poly.pdbx_strand_id
1 'polypeptide(L)'
;GLEEVRSLRDQFKAHLVGAGFAEDVELPVVNSRAKVEVLKGLICAGLYPNVAQTARSQDRCVILDRDGSQWFCHPKSVNFRTLAAPRKRYIAYSMRLQTTKQFLMDTTLVAPIALLLFGGNLRLTYDRTGIVMDRWLRFKCTQTAALCVCALRK
;
A
#
# COMPACT_ATOMS: atom_id res chain seq x y z
N GLY A 1 19.88 16.56 -0.76
CA GLY A 1 19.60 16.02 -2.11
C GLY A 1 19.70 14.50 -2.16
N LEU A 2 20.78 13.93 -2.72
CA LEU A 2 21.03 12.48 -2.73
C LEU A 2 21.92 12.03 -1.56
N GLU A 3 22.91 12.85 -1.19
CA GLU A 3 23.81 12.61 -0.06
C GLU A 3 23.06 12.54 1.27
N GLU A 4 22.12 13.46 1.50
CA GLU A 4 21.23 13.41 2.67
C GLU A 4 20.42 12.10 2.73
N VAL A 5 19.91 11.61 1.61
CA VAL A 5 19.15 10.35 1.57
C VAL A 5 20.04 9.16 1.89
N ARG A 6 21.29 9.15 1.41
CA ARG A 6 22.28 8.13 1.77
C ARG A 6 22.60 8.18 3.26
N SER A 7 22.85 9.37 3.80
CA SER A 7 23.12 9.57 5.22
C SER A 7 21.96 9.09 6.09
N LEU A 8 20.71 9.44 5.76
CA LEU A 8 19.52 8.98 6.47
C LEU A 8 19.35 7.46 6.41
N ARG A 9 19.62 6.84 5.25
CA ARG A 9 19.60 5.38 5.10
C ARG A 9 20.59 4.72 6.05
N ASP A 10 21.82 5.24 6.12
CA ASP A 10 22.87 4.66 6.95
C ASP A 10 22.55 4.85 8.44
N GLN A 11 21.94 5.98 8.82
CA GLN A 11 21.40 6.21 10.15
C GLN A 11 20.29 5.20 10.52
N PHE A 12 19.33 4.94 9.62
CA PHE A 12 18.30 3.93 9.87
C PHE A 12 18.89 2.52 10.00
N LYS A 13 19.91 2.17 9.22
CA LYS A 13 20.63 0.90 9.38
C LYS A 13 21.23 0.80 10.78
N ALA A 14 21.93 1.83 11.23
CA ALA A 14 22.56 1.86 12.55
C ALA A 14 21.52 1.68 13.68
N HIS A 15 20.35 2.33 13.57
CA HIS A 15 19.26 2.14 14.54
C HIS A 15 18.71 0.70 14.54
N LEU A 16 18.54 0.08 13.36
CA LEU A 16 18.07 -1.31 13.28
C LEU A 16 19.08 -2.30 13.87
N VAL A 17 20.38 -2.08 13.65
CA VAL A 17 21.45 -2.88 14.26
C VAL A 17 21.44 -2.70 15.78
N GLY A 18 21.39 -1.46 16.27
CA GLY A 18 21.35 -1.18 17.71
C GLY A 18 20.13 -1.77 18.42
N ALA A 19 19.01 -1.92 17.71
CA ALA A 19 17.79 -2.55 18.21
C ALA A 19 17.74 -4.08 18.02
N GLY A 20 18.76 -4.69 17.39
CA GLY A 20 18.82 -6.14 17.14
C GLY A 20 17.94 -6.66 16.01
N PHE A 21 17.43 -5.78 15.14
CA PHE A 21 16.59 -6.14 13.98
C PHE A 21 17.37 -6.35 12.68
N ALA A 22 18.65 -5.99 12.66
CA ALA A 22 19.55 -6.21 11.53
C ALA A 22 20.94 -6.62 12.03
N GLU A 23 21.60 -7.48 11.27
CA GLU A 23 23.02 -7.77 11.47
C GLU A 23 23.87 -6.65 10.87
N ASP A 24 25.01 -6.36 11.48
CA ASP A 24 25.98 -5.44 10.88
C ASP A 24 26.84 -6.16 9.82
N VAL A 25 26.15 -6.63 8.79
CA VAL A 25 26.75 -7.27 7.62
C VAL A 25 26.59 -6.37 6.40
N GLU A 26 27.27 -6.75 5.30
CA GLU A 26 27.18 -6.03 4.05
C GLU A 26 25.75 -6.02 3.48
N LEU A 27 25.36 -4.89 2.89
CA LEU A 27 24.01 -4.69 2.34
C LEU A 27 23.56 -5.76 1.33
N PRO A 28 24.42 -6.35 0.46
CA PRO A 28 23.99 -7.41 -0.46
C PRO A 28 23.45 -8.66 0.27
N VAL A 29 23.96 -8.96 1.47
CA VAL A 29 23.51 -10.09 2.28
C VAL A 29 22.11 -9.82 2.82
N VAL A 30 21.91 -8.63 3.42
CA VAL A 30 20.62 -8.18 3.97
C VAL A 30 19.56 -8.05 2.86
N ASN A 31 19.95 -7.58 1.67
CA ASN A 31 19.05 -7.29 0.57
C ASN A 31 18.78 -8.48 -0.37
N SER A 32 19.25 -9.68 -0.02
CA SER A 32 19.06 -10.90 -0.82
C SER A 32 17.58 -11.22 -1.15
N ARG A 33 16.63 -10.66 -0.40
CA ARG A 33 15.18 -10.83 -0.57
C ARG A 33 14.44 -9.57 -1.06
N ALA A 34 15.14 -8.50 -1.45
CA ALA A 34 14.57 -7.19 -1.82
C ALA A 34 13.82 -7.19 -3.18
N LYS A 35 12.76 -8.00 -3.29
CA LYS A 35 11.87 -8.03 -4.46
C LYS A 35 10.88 -6.87 -4.44
N VAL A 36 10.51 -6.36 -5.62
CA VAL A 36 9.61 -5.20 -5.76
C VAL A 36 8.27 -5.42 -5.06
N GLU A 37 7.73 -6.63 -5.10
CA GLU A 37 6.47 -6.99 -4.45
C GLU A 37 6.57 -6.94 -2.94
N VAL A 38 7.70 -7.36 -2.38
CA VAL A 38 7.99 -7.29 -0.95
C VAL A 38 8.13 -5.83 -0.53
N LEU A 39 8.88 -5.03 -1.29
CA LEU A 39 9.03 -3.59 -1.05
C LEU A 39 7.69 -2.86 -1.10
N LYS A 40 6.82 -3.16 -2.08
CA LYS A 40 5.45 -2.63 -2.13
C LYS A 40 4.61 -3.06 -0.93
N GLY A 41 4.81 -4.28 -0.44
CA GLY A 41 4.21 -4.77 0.81
C GLY A 41 4.64 -3.94 2.02
N LEU A 42 5.94 -3.68 2.15
CA LEU A 42 6.50 -2.86 3.23
C LEU A 42 6.05 -1.40 3.14
N ILE A 43 6.01 -0.82 1.94
CA ILE A 43 5.46 0.52 1.71
C ILE A 43 3.98 0.57 2.11
N CYS A 44 3.20 -0.46 1.76
CA CYS A 44 1.82 -0.57 2.20
C CYS A 44 1.71 -0.59 3.73
N ALA A 45 2.57 -1.34 4.41
CA ALA A 45 2.59 -1.41 5.87
C ALA A 45 2.90 -0.04 6.50
N GLY A 46 3.93 0.65 6.00
CA GLY A 46 4.35 1.94 6.55
C GLY A 46 3.40 3.10 6.22
N LEU A 47 2.62 3.00 5.15
CA LEU A 47 1.68 4.06 4.75
C LEU A 47 0.25 3.80 5.21
N TYR A 48 -0.13 2.58 5.62
CA TYR A 48 -1.48 2.34 6.13
C TYR A 48 -1.77 3.24 7.36
N PRO A 49 -2.94 3.90 7.48
CA PRO A 49 -4.17 3.72 6.71
C PRO A 49 -4.32 4.62 5.46
N ASN A 50 -3.26 5.27 5.00
CA ASN A 50 -3.26 6.11 3.79
C ASN A 50 -3.32 5.27 2.51
N VAL A 51 -4.48 4.69 2.28
CA VAL A 51 -4.76 3.83 1.14
C VAL A 51 -6.03 4.25 0.43
N ALA A 52 -6.09 3.96 -0.87
CA ALA A 52 -7.22 4.26 -1.73
C ALA A 52 -7.43 3.11 -2.74
N GLN A 53 -8.60 3.07 -3.36
CA GLN A 53 -8.89 2.14 -4.46
C GLN A 53 -9.39 2.89 -5.68
N THR A 54 -9.11 2.36 -6.86
CA THR A 54 -9.78 2.84 -8.06
C THR A 54 -11.21 2.32 -8.11
N ALA A 55 -12.12 3.19 -8.54
CA ALA A 55 -13.50 2.87 -8.82
C ALA A 55 -13.86 3.38 -10.23
N ARG A 56 -14.75 2.64 -10.90
CA ARG A 56 -15.28 3.08 -12.19
C ARG A 56 -16.40 4.07 -11.93
N SER A 57 -16.29 5.27 -12.50
CA SER A 57 -17.35 6.28 -12.50
C SER A 57 -17.65 6.65 -13.95
N GLN A 58 -18.77 6.13 -14.49
CA GLN A 58 -19.14 6.27 -15.90
C GLN A 58 -17.97 5.83 -16.80
N ASP A 59 -17.34 6.76 -17.52
CA ASP A 59 -16.22 6.52 -18.46
C ASP A 59 -14.86 6.92 -17.89
N ARG A 60 -14.78 7.29 -16.60
CA ARG A 60 -13.53 7.68 -15.95
C ARG A 60 -13.21 6.79 -14.76
N CYS A 61 -11.92 6.56 -14.58
CA CYS A 61 -11.40 5.94 -13.36
C CYS A 61 -11.21 7.05 -12.32
N VAL A 62 -11.89 6.93 -11.18
CA VAL A 62 -11.70 7.82 -10.02
C VAL A 62 -11.02 7.04 -8.90
N ILE A 63 -10.30 7.74 -8.02
CA ILE A 63 -9.69 7.14 -6.83
C ILE A 63 -10.57 7.49 -5.64
N LEU A 64 -10.92 6.50 -4.83
CA LEU A 64 -11.71 6.67 -3.62
C LEU A 64 -10.89 6.29 -2.39
N ASP A 65 -10.90 7.15 -1.39
CA ASP A 65 -10.35 6.85 -0.07
C ASP A 65 -11.40 6.21 0.86
N ARG A 66 -11.04 6.07 2.13
CA ARG A 66 -11.88 5.49 3.17
C ARG A 66 -13.22 6.18 3.34
N ASP A 67 -13.24 7.50 3.20
CA ASP A 67 -14.42 8.33 3.45
C ASP A 67 -15.31 8.43 2.20
N GLY A 68 -14.90 7.79 1.10
CA GLY A 68 -15.58 7.88 -0.19
C GLY A 68 -15.25 9.17 -0.94
N SER A 69 -14.27 9.95 -0.47
CA SER A 69 -13.84 11.17 -1.13
C SER A 69 -13.18 10.84 -2.46
N GLN A 70 -13.50 11.61 -3.50
CA GLN A 70 -12.93 11.44 -4.83
C GLN A 70 -11.60 12.17 -4.95
N TRP A 71 -10.58 11.41 -5.35
CA TRP A 71 -9.23 11.88 -5.60
C TRP A 71 -8.82 11.62 -7.05
N PHE A 72 -7.91 12.45 -7.54
CA PHE A 72 -7.24 12.26 -8.82
C PHE A 72 -5.77 11.90 -8.60
N CYS A 73 -5.19 11.11 -9.50
CA CYS A 73 -3.73 10.97 -9.51
C CYS A 73 -3.12 12.28 -10.01
N HIS A 74 -2.11 12.81 -9.31
CA HIS A 74 -1.43 14.01 -9.77
C HIS A 74 -0.70 13.75 -11.11
N PRO A 75 -0.70 14.70 -12.08
CA PRO A 75 -0.04 14.52 -13.38
C PRO A 75 1.46 14.22 -13.31
N LYS A 76 2.15 14.69 -12.26
CA LYS A 76 3.59 14.39 -12.03
C LYS A 76 3.85 12.98 -11.50
N SER A 77 2.80 12.25 -11.07
CA SER A 77 2.96 10.90 -10.56
C SER A 77 3.27 9.94 -11.70
N VAL A 78 4.22 9.02 -11.50
CA VAL A 78 4.53 7.97 -12.48
C VAL A 78 3.34 7.05 -12.77
N ASN A 79 2.37 7.00 -11.86
CA ASN A 79 1.16 6.20 -12.03
C ASN A 79 0.00 6.94 -12.72
N PHE A 80 0.18 8.19 -13.16
CA PHE A 80 -0.90 9.01 -13.73
C PHE A 80 -1.70 8.28 -14.82
N ARG A 81 -1.00 7.73 -15.83
CA ARG A 81 -1.62 6.97 -16.91
C ARG A 81 -2.16 5.61 -16.44
N THR A 82 -1.42 4.91 -15.58
CA THR A 82 -1.79 3.58 -15.08
C THR A 82 -3.06 3.61 -14.22
N LEU A 83 -3.27 4.69 -13.47
CA LEU A 83 -4.46 4.92 -12.63
C LEU A 83 -5.64 5.50 -13.40
N ALA A 84 -5.42 6.09 -14.58
CA ALA A 84 -6.49 6.51 -15.48
C ALA A 84 -7.20 5.31 -16.16
N ALA A 85 -6.49 4.18 -16.32
CA ALA A 85 -7.06 2.99 -16.94
C ALA A 85 -8.18 2.35 -16.08
N PRO A 86 -9.28 1.86 -16.69
CA PRO A 86 -10.46 1.34 -15.98
C PRO A 86 -10.22 -0.07 -15.42
N ARG A 87 -9.31 -0.19 -14.45
CA ARG A 87 -8.98 -1.44 -13.76
C ARG A 87 -9.00 -1.22 -12.26
N LYS A 88 -9.57 -2.17 -11.51
CA LYS A 88 -9.51 -2.15 -10.05
C LYS A 88 -8.06 -2.29 -9.58
N ARG A 89 -7.60 -1.31 -8.82
CA ARG A 89 -6.25 -1.18 -8.27
C ARG A 89 -6.36 -0.63 -6.85
N TYR A 90 -5.36 -0.96 -6.05
CA TYR A 90 -5.21 -0.41 -4.71
C TYR A 90 -3.93 0.41 -4.66
N ILE A 91 -3.99 1.52 -3.92
CA ILE A 91 -2.96 2.54 -3.89
C ILE A 91 -2.63 2.82 -2.43
N ALA A 92 -1.34 2.82 -2.08
CA ALA A 92 -0.84 3.48 -0.89
C ALA A 92 -0.26 4.85 -1.31
N TYR A 93 -0.41 5.87 -0.47
CA TYR A 93 0.11 7.21 -0.77
C TYR A 93 0.67 7.90 0.47
N SER A 94 1.68 8.75 0.30
CA SER A 94 2.29 9.52 1.40
C SER A 94 1.81 10.96 1.46
N MET A 95 1.46 11.57 0.32
CA MET A 95 1.08 12.99 0.25
C MET A 95 -0.21 13.20 -0.54
N ARG A 96 -1.07 14.04 0.05
CA ARG A 96 -2.28 14.58 -0.59
C ARG A 96 -2.08 16.08 -0.83
N LEU A 97 -2.63 16.58 -1.93
CA LEU A 97 -2.58 17.99 -2.28
C LEU A 97 -3.94 18.46 -2.74
N GLN A 98 -4.45 19.55 -2.16
CA GLN A 98 -5.69 20.18 -2.58
C GLN A 98 -5.39 21.55 -3.17
N THR A 99 -5.66 21.71 -4.46
CA THR A 99 -5.58 22.98 -5.18
C THR A 99 -6.92 23.24 -5.86
N THR A 100 -6.97 23.29 -7.19
CA THR A 100 -8.21 23.31 -7.97
C THR A 100 -8.98 21.99 -7.86
N LYS A 101 -8.26 20.88 -7.63
CA LYS A 101 -8.82 19.55 -7.37
C LYS A 101 -8.00 18.86 -6.27
N GLN A 102 -8.54 17.77 -5.73
CA GLN A 102 -7.87 16.92 -4.74
C GLN A 102 -7.02 15.87 -5.45
N PHE A 103 -5.72 15.83 -5.14
CA PHE A 103 -4.74 14.97 -5.78
C PHE A 103 -3.99 14.09 -4.79
N LEU A 104 -3.70 12.85 -5.20
CA LEU A 104 -2.67 12.01 -4.60
C LEU A 104 -1.36 12.20 -5.38
N MET A 105 -0.28 12.55 -4.68
CA MET A 105 1.01 12.88 -5.28
C MET A 105 1.87 11.62 -5.47
N ASP A 106 2.41 11.11 -4.37
CA ASP A 106 3.32 9.98 -4.34
C ASP A 106 2.50 8.72 -4.11
N THR A 107 2.23 8.00 -5.20
CA THR A 107 1.36 6.82 -5.20
C THR A 107 2.18 5.56 -5.44
N THR A 108 1.86 4.49 -4.71
CA THR A 108 2.40 3.15 -4.92
C THR A 108 1.25 2.18 -5.15
N LEU A 109 1.28 1.46 -6.27
CA LEU A 109 0.33 0.38 -6.53
C LEU A 109 0.65 -0.81 -5.64
N VAL A 110 -0.31 -1.22 -4.82
CA VAL A 110 -0.14 -2.32 -3.86
C VAL A 110 -1.04 -3.50 -4.19
N ALA A 111 -0.54 -4.71 -3.91
CA ALA A 111 -1.30 -5.93 -4.10
C ALA A 111 -2.38 -6.08 -3.01
N PRO A 112 -3.52 -6.74 -3.30
CA PRO A 112 -4.54 -7.03 -2.29
C PRO A 112 -3.97 -7.73 -1.06
N ILE A 113 -3.04 -8.67 -1.27
CA ILE A 113 -2.43 -9.44 -0.17
C ILE A 113 -1.59 -8.56 0.77
N ALA A 114 -0.94 -7.51 0.26
CA ALA A 114 -0.18 -6.57 1.09
C ALA A 114 -1.12 -5.82 2.05
N LEU A 115 -2.26 -5.33 1.53
CA LEU A 115 -3.30 -4.74 2.37
C LEU A 115 -3.81 -5.76 3.38
N LEU A 116 -4.17 -6.96 2.94
CA LEU A 116 -4.74 -7.99 3.81
C LEU A 116 -3.79 -8.39 4.96
N LEU A 117 -2.47 -8.41 4.74
CA LEU A 117 -1.47 -8.72 5.78
C LEU A 117 -1.23 -7.54 6.72
N PHE A 118 -1.04 -6.33 6.18
CA PHE A 118 -0.53 -5.18 6.95
C PHE A 118 -1.56 -4.09 7.24
N GLY A 119 -2.78 -4.23 6.75
CA GLY A 119 -3.82 -3.21 6.85
C GLY A 119 -4.58 -3.24 8.18
N GLY A 120 -5.85 -2.85 8.13
CA GLY A 120 -6.68 -2.70 9.32
C GLY A 120 -7.40 -3.97 9.74
N ASN A 121 -8.51 -3.81 10.44
CA ASN A 121 -9.31 -4.92 10.94
C ASN A 121 -10.02 -5.65 9.81
N LEU A 122 -9.89 -6.97 9.78
CA LEU A 122 -10.55 -7.83 8.80
C LEU A 122 -11.83 -8.41 9.38
N ARG A 123 -12.88 -8.45 8.56
CA ARG A 123 -14.10 -9.19 8.83
C ARG A 123 -14.47 -10.02 7.61
N LEU A 124 -14.78 -11.29 7.83
CA LEU A 124 -15.38 -12.12 6.79
C LEU A 124 -16.76 -11.57 6.43
N THR A 125 -17.12 -11.63 5.15
CA THR A 125 -18.49 -11.32 4.74
C THR A 125 -19.45 -12.42 5.22
N TYR A 126 -20.73 -12.08 5.42
CA TYR A 126 -21.75 -13.04 5.88
C TYR A 126 -21.90 -14.26 4.96
N ASP A 127 -21.76 -14.05 3.65
CA ASP A 127 -21.79 -15.08 2.60
C ASP A 127 -20.46 -15.85 2.46
N ARG A 128 -19.43 -15.51 3.25
CA ARG A 128 -18.08 -16.10 3.24
C ARG A 128 -17.37 -16.05 1.87
N THR A 129 -17.77 -15.14 0.98
CA THR A 129 -17.17 -14.96 -0.35
C THR A 129 -16.07 -13.89 -0.40
N GLY A 130 -15.75 -13.28 0.75
CA GLY A 130 -14.73 -12.24 0.82
C GLY A 130 -14.36 -11.78 2.21
N ILE A 131 -13.44 -10.82 2.23
CA ILE A 131 -13.01 -10.07 3.41
C ILE A 131 -13.33 -8.60 3.21
N VAL A 132 -13.82 -7.95 4.27
CA VAL A 132 -13.94 -6.50 4.37
C VAL A 132 -12.92 -6.00 5.38
N MET A 133 -12.08 -5.07 4.94
CA MET A 133 -11.12 -4.38 5.78
C MET A 133 -11.66 -3.02 6.19
N ASP A 134 -11.60 -2.72 7.48
CA ASP A 134 -11.94 -1.42 8.06
C ASP A 134 -13.34 -0.90 7.67
N ARG A 135 -14.24 -1.83 7.36
CA ARG A 135 -15.64 -1.63 6.93
C ARG A 135 -15.84 -1.02 5.54
N TRP A 136 -14.79 -0.86 4.72
CA TRP A 136 -14.93 -0.20 3.40
C TRP A 136 -14.19 -0.90 2.24
N LEU A 137 -12.99 -1.44 2.48
CA LEU A 137 -12.23 -2.15 1.44
C LEU A 137 -12.70 -3.60 1.35
N ARG A 138 -13.37 -3.96 0.26
CA ARG A 138 -13.86 -5.33 0.02
C ARG A 138 -12.97 -6.08 -0.97
N PHE A 139 -12.55 -7.28 -0.55
CA PHE A 139 -11.77 -8.24 -1.32
C PHE A 139 -12.59 -9.50 -1.54
N LYS A 140 -12.67 -9.97 -2.78
CA LYS A 140 -13.22 -11.30 -3.09
C LYS A 140 -12.12 -12.33 -2.84
N CYS A 141 -12.43 -13.38 -2.10
CA CYS A 141 -11.51 -14.48 -1.84
C CYS A 141 -12.27 -15.72 -1.39
N THR A 142 -11.65 -16.89 -1.53
CA THR A 142 -12.19 -18.13 -0.97
C THR A 142 -12.10 -18.10 0.56
N GLN A 143 -12.94 -18.90 1.23
CA GLN A 143 -12.90 -19.05 2.68
C GLN A 143 -11.51 -19.52 3.15
N THR A 144 -10.88 -20.47 2.45
CA THR A 144 -9.54 -20.95 2.77
C THR A 144 -8.50 -19.83 2.73
N ALA A 145 -8.47 -19.03 1.66
CA ALA A 145 -7.54 -17.91 1.55
C ALA A 145 -7.76 -16.89 2.68
N ALA A 146 -9.02 -16.64 3.04
CA ALA A 146 -9.35 -15.72 4.11
C ALA A 146 -8.88 -16.22 5.49
N LEU A 147 -9.07 -17.51 5.77
CA LEU A 147 -8.57 -18.13 7.00
C LEU A 147 -7.04 -18.14 7.06
N CYS A 148 -6.37 -18.44 5.95
CA CYS A 148 -4.90 -18.37 5.88
C CYS A 148 -4.39 -16.97 6.21
N VAL A 149 -5.00 -15.93 5.63
CA VAL A 149 -4.64 -14.53 5.97
C VAL A 149 -4.87 -14.26 7.45
N CYS A 150 -6.00 -14.66 8.02
CA CYS A 150 -6.27 -14.46 9.44
C CYS A 150 -5.26 -15.19 10.35
N ALA A 151 -4.77 -16.37 9.93
CA ALA A 151 -3.75 -17.10 10.66
C ALA A 151 -2.38 -16.43 10.59
N LEU A 152 -2.01 -15.86 9.43
CA LEU A 152 -0.73 -15.16 9.23
C LEU A 152 -0.60 -13.82 9.98
N ARG A 153 -1.71 -13.27 10.50
CA ARG A 153 -1.72 -12.01 11.25
C ARG A 153 -1.68 -12.19 12.76
N LYS A 154 -1.74 -13.44 13.23
CA LYS A 154 -1.59 -13.80 14.65
C LYS A 154 -0.14 -14.14 14.94
#